data_AF-A0A4V1CKG5-F1
#
_entry.id   AF-A0A4V1CKG5-F1
#
_cell.length_a   1.000
_cell.length_b   1.000
_cell.length_c   1.000
_cell.angle_alpha   90.00
_cell.angle_beta   90.00
_cell.angle_gamma   90.00
#
_symmetry.space_group_name_H-M   'P 1'
#
loop_
_entity.id
_entity.type
_entity.pdbx_description
1 polymer ?
#
loop_
_entity_poly.entity_id
_entity_poly.type
_entity_poly.pdbx_seq_one_letter_code
_entity_poly.pdbx_strand_id
1 'polypeptide(L)'
;MDQAKANETQDPVEVDRIIAEELEKLLDSPLFTRSPVLSRLLQFLVEHRLRGGRSSPKAYAIATEALGRSEDFDPAVDSYPRVMVGRLRGLLDRYYADTPWVHRLRVPQGSYEVVVQYRSAPPSSRSADGAEDEDDVKAATLRPAAAHSPTSGRVSRARGSRFGRWIVVLILLAVALFTLWTLREGSGRLFAGDPVPVPLLEVSPPMAGNLPQSRALARALDGKLRDGLRRFDLIDLLSSKAPGGAAARTGDYRLDTSLVRTVEGDTDVTLVLNRVADQRAIWSQQMRLTSDETPEFTAIEPLIAQLAGDYGVIVRDQVQRQPDNFAAGFPCLAQFNRMRQMRSAASAKRVDACLRATIEATPRDPVALTALSLVRYGDWQPQRLTPAGREALGEARALALRSYESSPNSTAGLFAMARANFYSGNCAGGNAMGDAAIALNPFDADMSGFLGLFKLACGQAGEGEVLLRRSLQLDASYPGVPAVTLAFVLSQRGELEEAQRILDHMPSPSNMEPQYMMARAVVLARRGNLAEARAQWRQLLAYTRQPADASPETVLGHFMITPAVIQAASAALRDSGVVVAKTAP
;
A
#
# COMPACT_ATOMS: atom_id res chain seq x y z
N MET A 1 6.27 24.29 -11.03
CA MET A 1 4.83 24.47 -11.31
C MET A 1 4.66 24.33 -12.82
N ASP A 2 4.49 23.10 -13.30
CA ASP A 2 4.26 22.81 -14.73
C ASP A 2 2.85 22.24 -14.87
N GLN A 3 1.94 23.03 -15.46
CA GLN A 3 0.60 22.55 -15.78
C GLN A 3 0.65 21.70 -17.06
N ALA A 4 0.67 20.38 -16.89
CA ALA A 4 0.43 19.46 -18.00
C ALA A 4 -1.06 19.47 -18.38
N LYS A 5 -1.46 20.42 -19.24
CA LYS A 5 -2.77 20.35 -19.92
C LYS A 5 -2.82 19.09 -20.79
N ALA A 6 -3.80 18.22 -20.55
CA ALA A 6 -4.17 17.17 -21.48
C ALA A 6 -5.42 17.61 -22.26
N ASN A 7 -5.37 17.50 -23.59
CA ASN A 7 -6.46 17.76 -24.54
C ASN A 7 -7.12 19.15 -24.47
N GLU A 8 -6.39 20.19 -24.84
CA GLU A 8 -7.00 21.30 -25.59
C GLU A 8 -6.91 20.97 -27.09
N THR A 9 -8.04 21.05 -27.78
CA THR A 9 -8.29 20.72 -29.20
C THR A 9 -7.10 20.92 -30.14
N GLN A 10 -6.56 19.80 -30.64
CA GLN A 10 -5.57 19.75 -31.72
C GLN A 10 -6.12 18.94 -32.90
N ASP A 11 -5.69 19.29 -34.12
CA ASP A 11 -6.08 18.60 -35.35
C ASP A 11 -5.59 17.14 -35.33
N PRO A 12 -6.48 16.14 -35.51
CA PRO A 12 -6.08 14.72 -35.59
C PRO A 12 -4.98 14.45 -36.60
N VAL A 13 -4.94 15.19 -37.73
CA VAL A 13 -3.92 15.04 -38.78
C VAL A 13 -2.53 15.42 -38.26
N GLU A 14 -2.45 16.46 -37.44
CA GLU A 14 -1.20 16.94 -36.84
C GLU A 14 -0.70 15.98 -35.73
N VAL A 15 -1.62 15.43 -34.93
CA VAL A 15 -1.27 14.40 -33.92
C VAL A 15 -0.70 13.15 -34.61
N ASP A 16 -1.34 12.70 -35.68
CA ASP A 16 -0.91 11.51 -36.43
C ASP A 16 0.43 11.73 -37.15
N ARG A 17 0.71 12.96 -37.65
CA ARG A 17 2.03 13.36 -38.16
C ARG A 17 3.12 13.29 -37.09
N ILE A 18 2.88 13.87 -35.91
CA ILE A 18 3.82 13.84 -34.78
C ILE A 18 4.10 12.39 -34.34
N ILE A 19 3.09 11.52 -34.36
CA ILE A 19 3.26 10.10 -34.03
C ILE A 19 4.20 9.39 -35.01
N ALA A 20 4.10 9.67 -36.31
CA ALA A 20 4.98 9.09 -37.32
C ALA A 20 6.43 9.58 -37.18
N GLU A 21 6.64 10.89 -37.00
CA GLU A 21 7.97 11.50 -36.84
C GLU A 21 8.70 11.03 -35.57
N GLU A 22 7.99 10.87 -34.46
CA GLU A 22 8.58 10.34 -33.23
C GLU A 22 8.87 8.84 -33.31
N LEU A 23 8.07 8.05 -34.05
CA LEU A 23 8.35 6.64 -34.30
C LEU A 23 9.68 6.46 -35.04
N GLU A 24 9.94 7.24 -36.08
CA GLU A 24 11.17 7.18 -36.87
C GLU A 24 12.41 7.45 -35.99
N LYS A 25 12.42 8.57 -35.26
CA LYS A 25 13.49 8.93 -34.30
C LYS A 25 13.72 7.88 -33.22
N LEU A 26 12.64 7.25 -32.74
CA LEU A 26 12.72 6.20 -31.73
C LEU A 26 13.39 4.95 -32.31
N LEU A 27 13.01 4.50 -33.51
CA LEU A 27 13.54 3.29 -34.14
C LEU A 27 15.02 3.40 -34.51
N ASP A 28 15.45 4.57 -34.97
CA ASP A 28 16.86 4.88 -35.27
C ASP A 28 17.72 5.05 -34.00
N SER A 29 17.10 5.14 -32.82
CA SER A 29 17.85 5.31 -31.57
C SER A 29 18.57 4.01 -31.16
N PRO A 30 19.81 4.09 -30.62
CA PRO A 30 20.56 2.91 -30.17
C PRO A 30 19.82 2.02 -29.15
N LEU A 31 18.86 2.57 -28.41
CA LEU A 31 18.03 1.83 -27.45
C LEU A 31 17.04 0.88 -28.14
N PHE A 32 16.46 1.29 -29.28
CA PHE A 32 15.50 0.49 -30.05
C PHE A 32 16.20 -0.38 -31.10
N THR A 33 17.29 0.07 -31.72
CA THR A 33 18.09 -0.80 -32.62
C THR A 33 18.59 -2.04 -31.87
N ARG A 34 18.96 -1.91 -30.59
CA ARG A 34 19.35 -3.02 -29.70
C ARG A 34 18.17 -3.85 -29.17
N SER A 35 16.93 -3.47 -29.45
CA SER A 35 15.71 -4.08 -28.89
C SER A 35 14.66 -4.51 -29.95
N PRO A 36 14.98 -5.36 -30.96
CA PRO A 36 14.10 -5.61 -32.12
C PRO A 36 12.65 -6.01 -31.78
N VAL A 37 12.42 -6.72 -30.66
CA VAL A 37 11.06 -7.12 -30.24
C VAL A 37 10.25 -5.92 -29.72
N LEU A 38 10.88 -4.97 -29.03
CA LEU A 38 10.22 -3.74 -28.57
C LEU A 38 9.99 -2.75 -29.71
N SER A 39 10.88 -2.74 -30.71
CA SER A 39 10.72 -1.96 -31.94
C SER A 39 9.52 -2.43 -32.76
N ARG A 40 9.38 -3.74 -33.01
CA ARG A 40 8.18 -4.31 -33.66
C ARG A 40 6.91 -4.04 -32.87
N LEU A 41 6.96 -4.14 -31.55
CA LEU A 41 5.82 -3.81 -30.69
C LEU A 41 5.42 -2.33 -30.79
N LEU A 42 6.37 -1.41 -30.77
CA LEU A 42 6.08 0.02 -30.93
C LEU A 42 5.50 0.34 -32.32
N GLN A 43 6.10 -0.21 -33.38
CA GLN A 43 5.61 -0.08 -34.76
C GLN A 43 4.14 -0.53 -34.85
N PHE A 44 3.81 -1.72 -34.33
CA PHE A 44 2.45 -2.24 -34.35
C PHE A 44 1.44 -1.33 -33.64
N LEU A 45 1.76 -0.83 -32.44
CA LEU A 45 0.85 0.04 -31.69
C LEU A 45 0.67 1.41 -32.36
N VAL A 46 1.72 1.97 -32.96
CA VAL A 46 1.63 3.22 -33.75
C VAL A 46 0.80 3.00 -35.02
N GLU A 47 1.09 1.95 -35.78
CA GLU A 47 0.39 1.68 -37.04
C GLU A 47 -1.11 1.39 -36.80
N HIS A 48 -1.46 0.70 -35.72
CA HIS A 48 -2.85 0.51 -35.29
C HIS A 48 -3.56 1.84 -34.99
N ARG A 49 -2.86 2.80 -34.38
CA ARG A 49 -3.38 4.14 -34.08
C ARG A 49 -3.52 5.00 -35.34
N LEU A 50 -2.59 4.91 -36.30
CA LEU A 50 -2.62 5.66 -37.56
C LEU A 50 -3.66 5.13 -38.56
N ARG A 51 -4.01 3.83 -38.52
CA ARG A 51 -5.13 3.25 -39.31
C ARG A 51 -6.53 3.68 -38.82
N GLY A 52 -6.65 4.66 -37.93
CA GLY A 52 -7.93 5.15 -37.40
C GLY A 52 -8.51 4.36 -36.23
N GLY A 53 -7.73 3.46 -35.62
CA GLY A 53 -8.12 2.70 -34.43
C GLY A 53 -8.26 3.59 -33.20
N ARG A 54 -9.47 4.12 -32.94
CA ARG A 54 -9.82 4.86 -31.70
C ARG A 54 -9.95 3.98 -30.44
N SER A 55 -9.64 2.70 -30.56
CA SER A 55 -9.66 1.74 -29.46
C SER A 55 -8.31 1.05 -29.38
N SER A 56 -7.73 0.98 -28.19
CA SER A 56 -6.52 0.22 -27.90
C SER A 56 -6.59 -1.23 -28.43
N PRO A 57 -5.55 -1.73 -29.12
CA PRO A 57 -5.52 -3.11 -29.60
C PRO A 57 -5.57 -4.10 -28.42
N LYS A 58 -6.28 -5.23 -28.58
CA LYS A 58 -6.41 -6.24 -27.51
C LYS A 58 -5.08 -6.99 -27.30
N ALA A 59 -4.88 -7.49 -26.08
CA ALA A 59 -3.67 -8.23 -25.71
C ALA A 59 -3.40 -9.46 -26.60
N TYR A 60 -4.44 -10.09 -27.12
CA TYR A 60 -4.37 -11.19 -28.10
C TYR A 60 -3.70 -10.75 -29.41
N ALA A 61 -4.20 -9.68 -30.05
CA ALA A 61 -3.64 -9.13 -31.29
C ALA A 61 -2.17 -8.72 -31.12
N ILE A 62 -1.81 -8.13 -29.98
CA ILE A 62 -0.41 -7.81 -29.66
C ILE A 62 0.44 -9.10 -29.56
N ALA A 63 -0.09 -10.19 -29.03
CA ALA A 63 0.62 -11.45 -28.90
C ALA A 63 0.91 -12.09 -30.26
N THR A 64 -0.10 -12.20 -31.11
CA THR A 64 -0.03 -12.89 -32.41
C THR A 64 0.66 -12.03 -33.46
N GLU A 65 0.18 -10.80 -33.69
CA GLU A 65 0.59 -9.94 -34.81
C GLU A 65 1.94 -9.23 -34.56
N ALA A 66 2.19 -8.75 -33.33
CA ALA A 66 3.41 -7.98 -33.01
C ALA A 66 4.54 -8.81 -32.37
N LEU A 67 4.17 -9.80 -31.56
CA LEU A 67 5.09 -10.58 -30.72
C LEU A 67 5.30 -12.03 -31.20
N GLY A 68 4.58 -12.49 -32.23
CA GLY A 68 4.79 -13.79 -32.87
C GLY A 68 4.43 -15.01 -32.02
N ARG A 69 3.34 -14.93 -31.23
CA ARG A 69 2.76 -16.08 -30.50
C ARG A 69 1.77 -16.86 -31.40
N SER A 70 1.52 -18.11 -31.03
CA SER A 70 0.49 -18.97 -31.69
C SER A 70 -0.91 -18.34 -31.59
N GLU A 71 -1.81 -18.72 -32.48
CA GLU A 71 -3.23 -18.37 -32.42
C GLU A 71 -3.92 -18.96 -31.18
N ASP A 72 -3.40 -20.05 -30.60
CA ASP A 72 -3.87 -20.63 -29.34
C ASP A 72 -3.53 -19.79 -28.08
N PHE A 73 -3.06 -18.56 -28.25
CA PHE A 73 -2.63 -17.70 -27.15
C PHE A 73 -3.81 -17.23 -26.28
N ASP A 74 -3.83 -17.64 -25.01
CA ASP A 74 -4.78 -17.13 -24.01
C ASP A 74 -4.21 -15.92 -23.23
N PRO A 75 -4.76 -14.69 -23.42
CA PRO A 75 -4.34 -13.50 -22.68
C PRO A 75 -4.64 -13.54 -21.17
N ALA A 76 -5.51 -14.44 -20.68
CA ALA A 76 -5.75 -14.62 -19.26
C ALA A 76 -4.57 -15.33 -18.58
N VAL A 77 -4.09 -16.42 -19.18
CA VAL A 77 -3.04 -17.31 -18.65
C VAL A 77 -1.63 -16.78 -18.94
N ASP A 78 -1.33 -16.33 -20.17
CA ASP A 78 -0.01 -15.77 -20.49
C ASP A 78 0.00 -14.23 -20.37
N SER A 79 0.96 -13.73 -19.59
CA SER A 79 1.18 -12.29 -19.36
C SER A 79 2.18 -11.66 -20.34
N TYR A 80 2.75 -12.43 -21.27
CA TYR A 80 3.84 -11.98 -22.16
C TYR A 80 3.59 -10.64 -22.87
N PRO A 81 2.42 -10.36 -23.49
CA PRO A 81 2.14 -9.05 -24.08
C PRO A 81 2.11 -7.92 -23.05
N ARG A 82 1.51 -8.18 -21.87
CA ARG A 82 1.45 -7.22 -20.75
C ARG A 82 2.86 -6.86 -20.26
N VAL A 83 3.74 -7.86 -20.14
CA VAL A 83 5.15 -7.69 -19.75
C VAL A 83 5.94 -6.92 -20.82
N MET A 84 5.78 -7.27 -22.10
CA MET A 84 6.52 -6.61 -23.19
C MET A 84 6.09 -5.15 -23.38
N VAL A 85 4.81 -4.81 -23.23
CA VAL A 85 4.36 -3.41 -23.21
C VAL A 85 4.88 -2.68 -21.96
N GLY A 86 4.96 -3.36 -20.81
CA GLY A 86 5.63 -2.82 -19.62
C GLY A 86 7.09 -2.45 -19.89
N ARG A 87 7.83 -3.30 -20.60
CA ARG A 87 9.22 -3.04 -21.03
C ARG A 87 9.31 -1.91 -22.07
N LEU A 88 8.36 -1.81 -23.00
CA LEU A 88 8.29 -0.71 -23.97
C LEU A 88 8.13 0.64 -23.28
N ARG A 89 7.21 0.76 -22.31
CA ARG A 89 7.04 1.98 -21.49
C ARG A 89 8.37 2.41 -20.87
N GLY A 90 9.05 1.48 -20.19
CA GLY A 90 10.36 1.73 -19.59
C GLY A 90 11.52 1.92 -20.58
N LEU A 91 11.33 1.70 -21.88
CA LEU A 91 12.32 2.05 -22.92
C LEU A 91 12.06 3.46 -23.47
N LEU A 92 10.79 3.79 -23.72
CA LEU A 92 10.34 5.15 -24.06
C LEU A 92 10.73 6.15 -22.97
N ASP A 93 10.45 5.85 -21.70
CA ASP A 93 10.78 6.73 -20.57
C ASP A 93 12.29 6.97 -20.44
N ARG A 94 13.15 6.00 -20.82
CA ARG A 94 14.61 6.18 -20.86
C ARG A 94 15.04 7.05 -22.05
N TYR A 95 14.57 6.76 -23.25
CA TYR A 95 14.87 7.57 -24.44
C TYR A 95 14.53 9.06 -24.22
N TYR A 96 13.35 9.35 -23.68
CA TYR A 96 12.89 10.71 -23.40
C TYR A 96 13.38 11.32 -22.06
N ALA A 97 14.21 10.60 -21.30
CA ALA A 97 14.99 11.18 -20.21
C ALA A 97 16.30 11.79 -20.74
N ASP A 98 16.95 11.10 -21.69
CA ASP A 98 18.26 11.48 -22.23
C ASP A 98 18.14 12.37 -23.49
N THR A 99 17.02 12.30 -24.22
CA THR A 99 16.76 13.08 -25.44
C THR A 99 15.84 14.27 -25.14
N PRO A 100 16.23 15.54 -25.45
CA PRO A 100 15.34 16.70 -25.31
C PRO A 100 14.12 16.60 -26.24
N TRP A 101 12.92 16.90 -25.73
CA TRP A 101 11.67 16.74 -26.48
C TRP A 101 10.66 17.88 -26.24
N VAL A 102 9.90 18.18 -27.29
CA VAL A 102 8.67 19.03 -27.26
C VAL A 102 7.42 18.14 -27.29
N HIS A 103 7.49 17.05 -28.05
CA HIS A 103 6.49 16.00 -28.13
C HIS A 103 7.15 14.67 -27.76
N ARG A 104 6.45 13.79 -27.05
CA ARG A 104 6.93 12.43 -26.80
C ARG A 104 5.82 11.39 -26.89
N LEU A 105 6.16 10.19 -27.36
CA LEU A 105 5.24 9.05 -27.33
C LEU A 105 5.19 8.40 -25.95
N ARG A 106 3.98 8.05 -25.51
CA ARG A 106 3.73 7.33 -24.27
C ARG A 106 2.65 6.28 -24.49
N VAL A 107 2.78 5.13 -23.81
CA VAL A 107 1.71 4.13 -23.69
C VAL A 107 1.19 4.17 -22.24
N PRO A 108 -0.04 4.65 -21.96
CA PRO A 108 -0.56 4.75 -20.59
C PRO A 108 -0.62 3.38 -19.89
N GLN A 109 -0.60 3.35 -18.54
CA GLN A 109 -0.86 2.10 -17.81
C GLN A 109 -2.31 1.65 -18.02
N GLY A 110 -2.53 0.34 -18.14
CA GLY A 110 -3.86 -0.24 -18.43
C GLY A 110 -4.33 -0.10 -19.87
N SER A 111 -3.67 0.72 -20.71
CA SER A 111 -3.93 0.84 -22.15
C SER A 111 -2.76 0.31 -22.99
N TYR A 112 -3.03 -0.06 -24.24
CA TYR A 112 -2.04 -0.34 -25.28
C TYR A 112 -2.06 0.75 -26.38
N GLU A 113 -2.82 1.82 -26.21
CA GLU A 113 -2.83 2.96 -27.13
C GLU A 113 -1.58 3.83 -26.96
N VAL A 114 -1.05 4.34 -28.08
CA VAL A 114 0.02 5.34 -28.11
C VAL A 114 -0.60 6.74 -28.07
N VAL A 115 -0.18 7.55 -27.11
CA VAL A 115 -0.60 8.96 -26.97
C VAL A 115 0.62 9.88 -27.02
N VAL A 116 0.42 11.09 -27.57
CA VAL A 116 1.44 12.15 -27.57
C VAL A 116 1.32 12.97 -26.29
N GLN A 117 2.45 13.21 -25.62
CA GLN A 117 2.56 14.18 -24.54
C GLN A 117 3.35 15.41 -25.00
N TYR A 118 2.82 16.59 -24.72
CA TYR A 118 3.37 17.88 -25.14
C TYR A 118 4.09 18.60 -23.99
N ARG A 119 5.07 19.44 -24.32
CA ARG A 119 5.78 20.36 -23.42
C ARG A 119 6.12 21.65 -24.18
N SER A 120 5.96 22.80 -23.53
CA SER A 120 6.10 24.11 -24.18
C SER A 120 7.51 24.47 -24.66
N ALA A 121 8.55 23.84 -24.12
CA ALA A 121 9.94 23.93 -24.58
C ALA A 121 10.75 22.72 -24.08
N PRO A 122 11.76 22.23 -24.84
CA PRO A 122 12.64 21.18 -24.35
C PRO A 122 13.61 21.78 -23.30
N PRO A 123 13.90 21.07 -22.19
CA PRO A 123 14.90 21.51 -21.23
C PRO A 123 16.30 21.46 -21.87
N SER A 124 17.17 22.40 -21.52
CA SER A 124 18.57 22.35 -21.95
C SER A 124 19.24 21.10 -21.40
N SER A 125 19.89 20.35 -22.29
CA SER A 125 20.62 19.13 -21.95
C SER A 125 21.74 19.45 -20.97
N ARG A 126 21.71 18.86 -19.77
CA ARG A 126 22.86 18.85 -18.87
C ARG A 126 23.88 17.83 -19.39
N SER A 127 24.72 18.26 -20.33
CA SER A 127 25.96 17.55 -20.64
C SER A 127 26.87 17.64 -19.42
N ALA A 128 27.16 16.50 -18.82
CA ALA A 128 28.29 16.38 -17.91
C ALA A 128 29.53 16.18 -18.78
N ASP A 129 30.43 17.17 -18.78
CA ASP A 129 31.86 16.95 -18.92
C ASP A 129 32.61 18.13 -18.32
N GLY A 130 33.83 17.86 -17.88
CA GLY A 130 34.74 18.88 -17.37
C GLY A 130 36.19 18.46 -17.59
N ALA A 131 37.06 19.48 -17.52
CA ALA A 131 38.52 19.45 -17.60
C ALA A 131 39.18 19.71 -18.97
N GLU A 132 40.32 20.40 -18.86
CA GLU A 132 41.46 20.50 -19.79
C GLU A 132 41.40 21.47 -20.99
N ASP A 133 41.88 22.69 -20.68
CA ASP A 133 43.08 23.37 -21.22
C ASP A 133 43.21 23.89 -22.68
N GLU A 134 43.78 25.11 -22.69
CA GLU A 134 44.72 25.78 -23.59
C GLU A 134 44.44 26.06 -25.09
N ASP A 135 44.60 27.37 -25.38
CA ASP A 135 45.28 28.02 -26.51
C ASP A 135 44.67 28.26 -27.92
N ASP A 136 44.70 29.57 -28.24
CA ASP A 136 45.15 30.25 -29.45
C ASP A 136 44.33 30.42 -30.78
N VAL A 137 44.28 31.72 -31.16
CA VAL A 137 44.47 32.31 -32.51
C VAL A 137 43.34 32.34 -33.58
N LYS A 138 42.79 33.56 -33.71
CA LYS A 138 42.51 34.40 -34.92
C LYS A 138 42.04 33.77 -36.26
N ALA A 139 40.99 34.37 -36.84
CA ALA A 139 41.04 35.30 -38.02
C ALA A 139 39.61 35.55 -38.59
N ALA A 140 39.04 36.75 -38.49
CA ALA A 140 39.04 37.81 -39.54
C ALA A 140 38.22 37.45 -40.80
N THR A 141 37.01 37.97 -40.99
CA THR A 141 36.70 39.30 -41.59
C THR A 141 35.16 39.55 -41.54
N LEU A 142 34.51 40.62 -42.00
CA LEU A 142 34.86 41.81 -42.81
C LEU A 142 34.35 43.12 -42.11
N ARG A 143 33.69 44.06 -42.81
CA ARG A 143 33.16 45.39 -42.37
C ARG A 143 32.22 45.94 -43.49
N PRO A 144 31.60 47.16 -43.42
CA PRO A 144 31.12 47.98 -42.29
C PRO A 144 29.77 48.73 -42.51
N ALA A 145 29.21 49.32 -41.44
CA ALA A 145 28.56 50.65 -41.42
C ALA A 145 28.56 51.14 -39.94
N ALA A 146 29.35 52.17 -39.55
CA ALA A 146 29.00 53.60 -39.54
C ALA A 146 27.83 53.94 -38.57
N ALA A 147 27.94 54.85 -37.60
CA ALA A 147 29.04 55.70 -37.13
C ALA A 147 28.76 56.24 -35.70
N HIS A 148 29.66 57.11 -35.19
CA HIS A 148 29.62 57.95 -33.97
C HIS A 148 30.42 57.46 -32.74
N SER A 149 31.42 58.28 -32.42
CA SER A 149 32.24 58.32 -31.20
C SER A 149 32.11 59.75 -30.61
N PRO A 150 32.83 60.15 -29.56
CA PRO A 150 33.34 59.42 -28.38
C PRO A 150 33.02 60.15 -27.05
N THR A 151 33.26 59.51 -25.90
CA THR A 151 33.71 60.22 -24.68
C THR A 151 34.69 59.39 -23.89
N SER A 152 35.69 60.06 -23.32
CA SER A 152 36.89 59.44 -22.73
C SER A 152 36.71 59.07 -21.25
N GLY A 153 36.92 57.80 -20.93
CA GLY A 153 37.06 57.29 -19.55
C GLY A 153 38.48 56.77 -19.31
N ARG A 154 39.24 57.40 -18.41
CA ARG A 154 40.64 57.05 -18.13
C ARG A 154 40.78 55.67 -17.48
N VAL A 155 41.80 54.92 -17.91
CA VAL A 155 42.29 53.74 -17.18
C VAL A 155 42.89 54.19 -15.83
N SER A 156 42.42 53.62 -14.73
CA SER A 156 43.15 53.58 -13.46
C SER A 156 43.30 52.13 -12.98
N ARG A 157 44.54 51.63 -12.97
CA ARG A 157 44.88 50.36 -12.32
C ARG A 157 44.96 50.60 -10.81
N ALA A 158 43.91 50.25 -10.07
CA ALA A 158 43.95 50.21 -8.61
C ALA A 158 44.37 48.81 -8.12
N ARG A 159 45.41 48.76 -7.28
CA ARG A 159 46.08 47.54 -6.84
C ARG A 159 45.42 47.04 -5.54
N GLY A 160 44.92 45.81 -5.54
CA GLY A 160 44.78 44.93 -4.37
C GLY A 160 43.86 45.38 -3.21
N SER A 161 42.72 44.71 -3.07
CA SER A 161 42.06 44.52 -1.77
C SER A 161 42.09 43.04 -1.39
N ARG A 162 42.96 42.67 -0.43
CA ARG A 162 42.94 41.32 0.17
C ARG A 162 41.65 41.07 0.99
N PHE A 163 40.92 42.13 1.33
CA PHE A 163 39.66 42.09 2.09
C PHE A 163 38.54 41.37 1.32
N GLY A 164 38.44 41.57 0.00
CA GLY A 164 37.43 40.90 -0.82
C GLY A 164 37.55 39.37 -0.81
N ARG A 165 38.78 38.83 -0.73
CA ARG A 165 39.02 37.38 -0.61
C ARG A 165 38.51 36.82 0.73
N TRP A 166 38.69 37.55 1.84
CA TRP A 166 38.18 37.12 3.15
C TRP A 166 36.65 37.10 3.21
N ILE A 167 35.97 38.05 2.55
CA ILE A 167 34.51 38.05 2.44
C ILE A 167 34.02 36.81 1.66
N VAL A 168 34.66 36.48 0.53
CA VAL A 168 34.33 35.26 -0.24
C VAL A 168 34.58 34.00 0.58
N VAL A 169 35.70 33.92 1.31
CA VAL A 169 35.98 32.77 2.21
C VAL A 169 34.94 32.66 3.32
N LEU A 170 34.52 33.77 3.95
CA LEU A 170 33.48 33.76 4.99
C LEU A 170 32.11 33.37 4.44
N ILE A 171 31.74 33.80 3.23
CA ILE A 171 30.50 33.39 2.56
C ILE A 171 30.56 31.89 2.23
N LEU A 172 31.67 31.40 1.67
CA LEU A 172 31.85 29.97 1.39
C LEU A 172 31.85 29.13 2.67
N LEU A 173 32.44 29.62 3.77
CA LEU A 173 32.41 28.96 5.08
C LEU A 173 30.99 28.95 5.65
N ALA A 174 30.24 30.05 5.54
CA ALA A 174 28.84 30.13 5.97
C ALA A 174 27.94 29.20 5.15
N VAL A 175 28.14 29.12 3.83
CA VAL A 175 27.43 28.16 2.94
C VAL A 175 27.85 26.73 3.25
N ALA A 176 29.12 26.45 3.55
CA ALA A 176 29.59 25.13 3.95
C ALA A 176 29.02 24.71 5.32
N LEU A 177 28.95 25.63 6.28
CA LEU A 177 28.33 25.39 7.59
C LEU A 177 26.81 25.23 7.48
N PHE A 178 26.14 26.01 6.62
CA PHE A 178 24.70 25.88 6.37
C PHE A 178 24.36 24.58 5.63
N THR A 179 25.15 24.20 4.61
CA THR A 179 24.98 22.89 3.94
C THR A 179 25.30 21.74 4.88
N LEU A 180 26.35 21.82 5.70
CA LEU A 180 26.64 20.81 6.73
C LEU A 180 25.53 20.74 7.80
N TRP A 181 24.96 21.88 8.20
CA TRP A 181 23.85 21.94 9.16
C TRP A 181 22.57 21.31 8.58
N THR A 182 22.16 21.68 7.36
CA THR A 182 21.01 21.08 6.66
C THR A 182 21.21 19.59 6.33
N LEU A 183 22.44 19.15 6.05
CA LEU A 183 22.77 17.73 5.88
C LEU A 183 22.76 16.96 7.22
N ARG A 184 23.09 17.63 8.33
CA ARG A 184 23.11 17.04 9.68
C ARG A 184 21.73 16.99 10.34
N GLU A 185 20.87 17.99 10.11
CA GLU A 185 19.47 17.99 10.58
C GLU A 185 18.52 17.24 9.64
N GLY A 186 19.03 16.75 8.50
CA GLY A 186 18.27 16.01 7.51
C GLY A 186 17.52 16.93 6.56
N SER A 187 17.72 16.72 5.26
CA SER A 187 17.08 17.46 4.16
C SER A 187 15.55 17.30 4.07
N GLY A 188 14.93 16.55 5.00
CA GLY A 188 13.49 16.38 5.09
C GLY A 188 12.76 17.70 5.36
N ARG A 189 13.27 18.58 6.23
CA ARG A 189 12.50 19.77 6.68
C ARG A 189 12.27 20.86 5.62
N LEU A 190 13.09 20.90 4.56
CA LEU A 190 12.96 21.91 3.49
C LEU A 190 12.05 21.46 2.34
N PHE A 191 11.69 20.17 2.28
CA PHE A 191 10.87 19.58 1.21
C PHE A 191 9.79 18.60 1.69
N ALA A 192 9.62 18.41 3.00
CA ALA A 192 8.44 17.76 3.56
C ALA A 192 7.23 18.66 3.32
N GLY A 193 6.41 18.28 2.33
CA GLY A 193 5.05 18.80 2.23
C GLY A 193 4.23 18.36 3.45
N ASP A 194 3.18 19.11 3.77
CA ASP A 194 2.27 18.80 4.87
C ASP A 194 1.75 17.35 4.80
N PRO A 195 1.55 16.67 5.94
CA PRO A 195 0.99 15.32 5.96
C PRO A 195 -0.32 15.25 5.18
N VAL A 196 -0.41 14.29 4.27
CA VAL A 196 -1.61 14.08 3.46
C VAL A 196 -2.70 13.53 4.39
N PRO A 197 -3.83 14.23 4.56
CA PRO A 197 -4.90 13.80 5.46
C PRO A 197 -5.57 12.52 4.98
N VAL A 198 -6.31 11.86 5.87
CA VAL A 198 -7.20 10.76 5.49
C VAL A 198 -8.26 11.22 4.47
N PRO A 199 -8.76 10.30 3.62
CA PRO A 199 -9.78 10.63 2.65
C PRO A 199 -11.14 10.89 3.32
N LEU A 200 -11.86 11.89 2.82
CA LEU A 200 -13.24 12.17 3.23
C LEU A 200 -14.20 11.24 2.50
N LEU A 201 -15.04 10.53 3.26
CA LEU A 201 -16.14 9.73 2.78
C LEU A 201 -17.47 10.48 3.01
N GLU A 202 -18.15 10.81 1.92
CA GLU A 202 -19.55 11.22 1.97
C GLU A 202 -20.44 9.97 2.01
N VAL A 203 -21.39 9.90 2.95
CA VAL A 203 -22.46 8.90 2.94
C VAL A 203 -23.73 9.60 2.45
N SER A 204 -24.26 9.19 1.30
CA SER A 204 -25.47 9.77 0.74
C SER A 204 -26.73 9.15 1.37
N PRO A 205 -27.81 9.92 1.60
CA PRO A 205 -29.03 9.41 2.21
C PRO A 205 -29.61 8.23 1.40
N PRO A 206 -30.00 7.10 2.05
CA PRO A 206 -30.45 5.93 1.32
C PRO A 206 -31.72 6.16 0.51
N MET A 207 -31.65 5.84 -0.78
CA MET A 207 -32.80 5.87 -1.68
C MET A 207 -33.77 4.75 -1.31
N ALA A 208 -35.00 5.09 -0.95
CA ALA A 208 -36.03 4.12 -0.57
C ALA A 208 -37.41 4.52 -1.08
N GLY A 209 -38.32 3.54 -1.12
CA GLY A 209 -39.72 3.75 -1.54
C GLY A 209 -40.51 4.71 -0.62
N ASN A 210 -41.61 5.25 -1.15
CA ASN A 210 -42.44 6.25 -0.48
C ASN A 210 -43.29 5.74 0.70
N LEU A 211 -43.13 4.49 1.13
CA LEU A 211 -43.82 3.94 2.30
C LEU A 211 -43.18 4.42 3.61
N PRO A 212 -43.96 4.69 4.68
CA PRO A 212 -43.42 5.09 5.98
C PRO A 212 -42.38 4.12 6.54
N GLN A 213 -42.61 2.81 6.36
CA GLN A 213 -41.72 1.73 6.79
C GLN A 213 -40.39 1.79 6.03
N SER A 214 -40.42 1.92 4.71
CA SER A 214 -39.20 2.04 3.88
C SER A 214 -38.36 3.27 4.26
N ARG A 215 -38.99 4.41 4.56
CA ARG A 215 -38.30 5.61 5.08
C ARG A 215 -37.77 5.46 6.52
N ALA A 216 -38.36 4.58 7.33
CA ALA A 216 -37.84 4.26 8.66
C ALA A 216 -36.58 3.39 8.53
N LEU A 217 -36.64 2.33 7.71
CA LEU A 217 -35.50 1.45 7.42
C LEU A 217 -34.33 2.20 6.79
N ALA A 218 -34.59 3.10 5.83
CA ALA A 218 -33.57 3.96 5.25
C ALA A 218 -32.82 4.81 6.30
N ARG A 219 -33.53 5.38 7.28
CA ARG A 219 -32.90 6.17 8.35
C ARG A 219 -32.12 5.30 9.34
N ALA A 220 -32.60 4.10 9.63
CA ALA A 220 -31.87 3.13 10.46
C ALA A 220 -30.58 2.64 9.78
N LEU A 221 -30.64 2.36 8.47
CA LEU A 221 -29.49 2.02 7.63
C LEU A 221 -28.44 3.15 7.59
N ASP A 222 -28.87 4.39 7.32
CA ASP A 222 -28.01 5.58 7.33
C ASP A 222 -27.30 5.73 8.69
N GLY A 223 -28.05 5.57 9.78
CA GLY A 223 -27.51 5.59 11.15
C GLY A 223 -26.47 4.50 11.40
N LYS A 224 -26.74 3.24 11.04
CA LYS A 224 -25.81 2.11 11.18
C LYS A 224 -24.53 2.33 10.37
N LEU A 225 -24.65 2.78 9.12
CA LEU A 225 -23.50 3.06 8.26
C LEU A 225 -22.65 4.20 8.80
N ARG A 226 -23.24 5.34 9.17
CA ARG A 226 -22.48 6.47 9.74
C ARG A 226 -21.84 6.11 11.08
N ASP A 227 -22.54 5.38 11.94
CA ASP A 227 -22.00 4.97 13.24
C ASP A 227 -20.90 3.92 13.13
N GLY A 228 -20.95 3.03 12.13
CA GLY A 228 -19.88 2.07 11.87
C GLY A 228 -18.66 2.70 11.20
N LEU A 229 -18.87 3.46 10.12
CA LEU A 229 -17.77 4.04 9.33
C LEU A 229 -16.95 5.06 10.13
N ARG A 230 -17.57 5.84 11.03
CA ARG A 230 -16.86 6.82 11.90
C ARG A 230 -15.90 6.22 12.93
N ARG A 231 -15.85 4.88 13.06
CA ARG A 231 -15.01 4.17 14.05
C ARG A 231 -13.65 3.74 13.48
N PHE A 232 -13.40 4.00 12.19
CA PHE A 232 -12.18 3.64 11.49
C PHE A 232 -11.24 4.83 11.35
N ASP A 233 -9.99 4.64 11.77
CA ASP A 233 -8.96 5.68 11.80
C ASP A 233 -8.38 6.04 10.40
N LEU A 234 -8.79 5.34 9.33
CA LEU A 234 -8.27 5.49 7.97
C LEU A 234 -9.21 6.25 7.01
N ILE A 235 -10.35 6.72 7.51
CA ILE A 235 -11.31 7.56 6.78
C ILE A 235 -11.89 8.64 7.72
N ASP A 236 -12.22 9.80 7.18
CA ASP A 236 -13.04 10.80 7.87
C ASP A 236 -14.42 10.85 7.23
N LEU A 237 -15.50 10.99 8.02
CA LEU A 237 -16.84 11.20 7.46
C LEU A 237 -17.11 12.68 7.19
N LEU A 238 -17.57 12.99 5.98
CA LEU A 238 -18.04 14.33 5.65
C LEU A 238 -19.36 14.61 6.38
N SER A 239 -19.31 15.50 7.38
CA SER A 239 -20.48 15.95 8.13
C SER A 239 -21.40 16.83 7.27
N SER A 240 -22.71 16.75 7.51
CA SER A 240 -23.70 17.60 6.84
C SER A 240 -23.43 19.07 7.12
N LYS A 241 -23.24 19.86 6.06
CA LYS A 241 -22.79 21.26 6.11
C LYS A 241 -23.66 22.12 7.03
N ALA A 242 -23.04 22.84 7.98
CA ALA A 242 -23.70 23.91 8.70
C ALA A 242 -24.07 25.05 7.72
N PRO A 243 -25.31 25.60 7.75
CA PRO A 243 -25.69 26.72 6.88
C PRO A 243 -24.74 27.91 7.07
N GLY A 244 -24.14 28.40 5.99
CA GLY A 244 -23.21 29.54 6.01
C GLY A 244 -21.72 29.22 6.11
N GLY A 245 -21.32 27.94 6.26
CA GLY A 245 -19.90 27.57 6.25
C GLY A 245 -19.20 27.82 4.90
N ALA A 246 -17.90 28.14 4.95
CA ALA A 246 -17.02 28.32 3.80
C ALA A 246 -17.00 27.09 2.85
N ALA A 247 -16.37 27.23 1.67
CA ALA A 247 -16.36 26.21 0.63
C ALA A 247 -16.01 24.82 1.21
N ALA A 248 -17.00 23.91 1.20
CA ALA A 248 -16.84 22.60 1.80
C ALA A 248 -15.85 21.77 0.96
N ARG A 249 -14.87 21.14 1.61
CA ARG A 249 -14.03 20.15 0.94
C ARG A 249 -14.95 19.04 0.43
N THR A 250 -14.92 18.80 -0.88
CA THR A 250 -15.67 17.71 -1.51
C THR A 250 -15.17 16.37 -0.96
N GLY A 251 -16.07 15.39 -0.80
CA GLY A 251 -15.66 14.03 -0.45
C GLY A 251 -14.68 13.48 -1.50
N ASP A 252 -13.69 12.71 -1.05
CA ASP A 252 -12.80 11.94 -1.92
C ASP A 252 -13.55 10.72 -2.48
N TYR A 253 -14.45 10.15 -1.67
CA TYR A 253 -15.36 9.07 -2.01
C TYR A 253 -16.81 9.41 -1.60
N ARG A 254 -17.78 8.81 -2.29
CA ARG A 254 -19.21 8.87 -1.98
C ARG A 254 -19.81 7.47 -1.94
N LEU A 255 -20.40 7.10 -0.81
CA LEU A 255 -21.16 5.86 -0.62
C LEU A 255 -22.64 6.14 -0.95
N ASP A 256 -23.05 5.74 -2.15
CA ASP A 256 -24.46 5.73 -2.55
C ASP A 256 -25.13 4.47 -1.99
N THR A 257 -26.36 4.61 -1.52
CA THR A 257 -27.08 3.53 -0.86
C THR A 257 -28.53 3.49 -1.32
N SER A 258 -29.08 2.30 -1.52
CA SER A 258 -30.48 2.11 -1.87
C SER A 258 -31.08 0.89 -1.16
N LEU A 259 -32.39 0.97 -0.93
CA LEU A 259 -33.15 0.00 -0.15
C LEU A 259 -34.51 -0.24 -0.81
N VAL A 260 -34.76 -1.46 -1.24
CA VAL A 260 -36.00 -1.90 -1.88
C VAL A 260 -36.64 -2.98 -1.02
N ARG A 261 -37.83 -2.71 -0.47
CA ARG A 261 -38.59 -3.72 0.26
C ARG A 261 -39.44 -4.53 -0.72
N THR A 262 -39.33 -5.85 -0.63
CA THR A 262 -40.11 -6.82 -1.41
C THR A 262 -41.56 -6.88 -0.91
N VAL A 263 -42.43 -7.56 -1.67
CA VAL A 263 -43.83 -7.82 -1.25
C VAL A 263 -43.88 -8.80 -0.07
N GLU A 264 -42.97 -9.78 -0.04
CA GLU A 264 -42.83 -10.81 0.99
C GLU A 264 -42.40 -10.24 2.34
N GLY A 265 -41.70 -9.09 2.33
CA GLY A 265 -41.37 -8.28 3.50
C GLY A 265 -39.88 -8.04 3.69
N ASP A 266 -39.06 -8.89 3.06
CA ASP A 266 -37.61 -8.83 3.00
C ASP A 266 -37.12 -7.58 2.28
N THR A 267 -35.86 -7.21 2.54
CA THR A 267 -35.29 -5.94 2.16
C THR A 267 -34.00 -6.14 1.36
N ASP A 268 -34.03 -5.79 0.07
CA ASP A 268 -32.83 -5.74 -0.76
C ASP A 268 -32.09 -4.41 -0.50
N VAL A 269 -30.84 -4.49 -0.05
CA VAL A 269 -29.96 -3.35 0.21
C VAL A 269 -28.80 -3.37 -0.79
N THR A 270 -28.57 -2.24 -1.45
CA THR A 270 -27.43 -2.05 -2.37
C THR A 270 -26.57 -0.90 -1.87
N LEU A 271 -25.26 -1.13 -1.81
CA LEU A 271 -24.24 -0.14 -1.45
C LEU A 271 -23.27 0.02 -2.63
N VAL A 272 -22.97 1.25 -3.04
CA VAL A 272 -22.04 1.57 -4.14
C VAL A 272 -21.04 2.61 -3.68
N LEU A 273 -19.75 2.27 -3.69
CA LEU A 273 -18.68 3.21 -3.37
C LEU A 273 -18.15 3.82 -4.68
N ASN A 274 -18.30 5.14 -4.81
CA ASN A 274 -17.82 5.92 -5.93
C ASN A 274 -16.58 6.74 -5.51
N ARG A 275 -15.58 6.83 -6.37
CA ARG A 275 -14.53 7.82 -6.27
C ARG A 275 -14.99 9.11 -6.93
N VAL A 276 -14.95 10.23 -6.20
CA VAL A 276 -15.54 11.50 -6.65
C VAL A 276 -14.70 12.15 -7.76
N ALA A 277 -13.37 12.01 -7.69
CA ALA A 277 -12.43 12.65 -8.62
C ALA A 277 -12.62 12.27 -10.10
N ASP A 278 -13.10 11.05 -10.39
CA ASP A 278 -13.35 10.54 -11.75
C ASP A 278 -14.75 9.94 -11.93
N GLN A 279 -15.67 10.19 -10.98
CA GLN A 279 -17.05 9.70 -10.97
C GLN A 279 -17.19 8.18 -11.21
N ARG A 280 -16.22 7.39 -10.73
CA ARG A 280 -16.15 5.94 -10.99
C ARG A 280 -16.63 5.14 -9.79
N ALA A 281 -17.63 4.27 -9.99
CA ALA A 281 -17.92 3.19 -9.04
C ALA A 281 -16.70 2.25 -8.96
N ILE A 282 -16.12 2.13 -7.77
CA ILE A 282 -14.93 1.28 -7.52
C ILE A 282 -15.26 0.00 -6.74
N TRP A 283 -16.45 -0.06 -6.12
CA TRP A 283 -16.97 -1.23 -5.44
C TRP A 283 -18.50 -1.13 -5.34
N SER A 284 -19.16 -2.28 -5.35
CA SER A 284 -20.59 -2.41 -5.10
C SER A 284 -20.88 -3.75 -4.43
N GLN A 285 -21.87 -3.79 -3.56
CA GLN A 285 -22.46 -5.00 -2.99
C GLN A 285 -23.98 -4.86 -2.94
N GLN A 286 -24.67 -5.97 -3.18
CA GLN A 286 -26.11 -6.13 -3.00
C GLN A 286 -26.34 -7.32 -2.07
N MET A 287 -27.23 -7.16 -1.10
CA MET A 287 -27.67 -8.23 -0.21
C MET A 287 -29.19 -8.20 -0.05
N ARG A 288 -29.76 -9.38 0.24
CA ARG A 288 -31.12 -9.50 0.73
C ARG A 288 -31.06 -9.71 2.24
N LEU A 289 -31.78 -8.89 2.99
CA LEU A 289 -31.98 -9.03 4.42
C LEU A 289 -33.36 -9.63 4.65
N THR A 290 -33.42 -10.68 5.47
CA THR A 290 -34.70 -11.22 5.91
C THR A 290 -35.38 -10.27 6.89
N SER A 291 -36.68 -10.46 7.10
CA SER A 291 -37.49 -9.57 7.96
C SER A 291 -37.02 -9.50 9.43
N ASP A 292 -36.29 -10.50 9.91
CA ASP A 292 -35.66 -10.59 11.24
C ASP A 292 -34.25 -9.98 11.32
N GLU A 293 -33.46 -9.99 10.24
CA GLU A 293 -32.16 -9.30 10.17
C GLU A 293 -32.29 -7.77 9.99
N THR A 294 -33.39 -7.36 9.34
CA THR A 294 -33.66 -5.99 8.91
C THR A 294 -33.63 -4.93 10.04
N PRO A 295 -34.05 -5.19 11.30
CA PRO A 295 -34.00 -4.18 12.37
C PRO A 295 -32.58 -3.81 12.85
N GLU A 296 -31.66 -4.77 12.86
CA GLU A 296 -30.31 -4.59 13.45
C GLU A 296 -29.21 -4.34 12.41
N PHE A 297 -29.46 -4.69 11.14
CA PHE A 297 -28.50 -4.58 10.03
C PHE A 297 -27.13 -5.24 10.32
N THR A 298 -27.12 -6.37 11.04
CA THR A 298 -25.90 -7.11 11.41
C THR A 298 -25.12 -7.60 10.19
N ALA A 299 -25.81 -8.05 9.14
CA ALA A 299 -25.21 -8.45 7.87
C ALA A 299 -24.46 -7.33 7.12
N ILE A 300 -24.63 -6.06 7.51
CA ILE A 300 -23.91 -4.91 6.92
C ILE A 300 -22.55 -4.67 7.59
N GLU A 301 -22.32 -5.22 8.79
CA GLU A 301 -21.08 -5.02 9.56
C GLU A 301 -19.81 -5.47 8.81
N PRO A 302 -19.79 -6.64 8.13
CA PRO A 302 -18.65 -7.02 7.28
C PRO A 302 -18.43 -6.06 6.10
N LEU A 303 -19.47 -5.41 5.57
CA LEU A 303 -19.32 -4.45 4.47
C LEU A 303 -18.73 -3.12 4.95
N ILE A 304 -19.08 -2.67 6.16
CA ILE A 304 -18.45 -1.52 6.81
C ILE A 304 -16.94 -1.78 6.99
N ALA A 305 -16.58 -2.97 7.51
CA ALA A 305 -15.19 -3.40 7.63
C ALA A 305 -14.47 -3.50 6.28
N GLN A 306 -15.12 -4.08 5.26
CA GLN A 306 -14.58 -4.21 3.91
C GLN A 306 -14.36 -2.85 3.22
N LEU A 307 -15.15 -1.82 3.54
CA LEU A 307 -14.98 -0.47 3.00
C LEU A 307 -13.81 0.27 3.67
N ALA A 308 -13.82 0.31 5.00
CA ALA A 308 -13.04 1.26 5.81
C ALA A 308 -11.86 0.66 6.61
N GLY A 309 -11.78 -0.67 6.73
CA GLY A 309 -10.74 -1.36 7.50
C GLY A 309 -9.33 -1.28 6.89
N ASP A 310 -8.35 -1.81 7.63
CA ASP A 310 -6.92 -1.79 7.27
C ASP A 310 -6.61 -2.27 5.84
N TYR A 311 -7.33 -3.28 5.36
CA TYR A 311 -7.21 -3.86 4.01
C TYR A 311 -8.41 -3.53 3.11
N GLY A 312 -9.20 -2.53 3.50
CA GLY A 312 -10.47 -2.17 2.87
C GLY A 312 -10.34 -1.55 1.49
N VAL A 313 -11.48 -1.37 0.82
CA VAL A 313 -11.57 -0.85 -0.56
C VAL A 313 -10.86 0.49 -0.71
N ILE A 314 -11.03 1.41 0.25
CA ILE A 314 -10.48 2.77 0.19
C ILE A 314 -8.94 2.76 0.27
N VAL A 315 -8.38 1.96 1.18
CA VAL A 315 -6.92 1.76 1.31
C VAL A 315 -6.36 1.12 0.04
N ARG A 316 -7.03 0.08 -0.48
CA ARG A 316 -6.63 -0.63 -1.69
C ARG A 316 -6.66 0.27 -2.93
N ASP A 317 -7.66 1.14 -3.10
CA ASP A 317 -7.73 2.07 -4.22
C ASP A 317 -6.56 3.07 -4.22
N GLN A 318 -6.23 3.63 -3.05
CA GLN A 318 -5.08 4.50 -2.89
C GLN A 318 -3.76 3.80 -3.25
N VAL A 319 -3.56 2.58 -2.74
CA VAL A 319 -2.38 1.76 -3.01
C VAL A 319 -2.29 1.32 -4.48
N GLN A 320 -3.41 1.08 -5.15
CA GLN A 320 -3.44 0.73 -6.58
C GLN A 320 -3.13 1.93 -7.48
N ARG A 321 -3.67 3.11 -7.16
CA ARG A 321 -3.37 4.35 -7.91
C ARG A 321 -1.94 4.85 -7.70
N GLN A 322 -1.39 4.66 -6.51
CA GLN A 322 -0.12 5.28 -6.09
C GLN A 322 0.78 4.27 -5.35
N PRO A 323 1.22 3.18 -6.02
CA PRO A 323 1.90 2.05 -5.38
C PRO A 323 3.27 2.39 -4.77
N ASP A 324 3.88 3.50 -5.18
CA ASP A 324 5.16 4.00 -4.67
C ASP A 324 5.05 5.30 -3.86
N ASN A 325 3.84 5.74 -3.51
CA ASN A 325 3.66 6.93 -2.66
C ASN A 325 3.79 6.55 -1.18
N PHE A 326 4.86 7.05 -0.54
CA PHE A 326 5.16 6.95 0.89
C PHE A 326 5.24 8.35 1.53
N ALA A 327 4.46 9.32 1.04
CA ALA A 327 4.33 10.63 1.67
C ALA A 327 3.75 10.49 3.09
N ALA A 328 4.11 11.43 3.97
CA ALA A 328 3.62 11.47 5.34
C ALA A 328 2.08 11.55 5.40
N GLY A 329 1.49 10.98 6.46
CA GLY A 329 0.04 10.85 6.62
C GLY A 329 -0.53 9.61 5.93
N PHE A 330 -1.73 9.74 5.36
CA PHE A 330 -2.52 8.61 4.86
C PHE A 330 -1.81 7.71 3.82
N PRO A 331 -1.03 8.20 2.84
CA PRO A 331 -0.29 7.34 1.91
C PRO A 331 0.69 6.41 2.64
N CYS A 332 1.37 6.90 3.67
CA CYS A 332 2.23 6.08 4.51
C CYS A 332 1.47 4.99 5.27
N LEU A 333 0.32 5.32 5.87
CA LEU A 333 -0.54 4.34 6.57
C LEU A 333 -1.07 3.26 5.61
N ALA A 334 -1.47 3.66 4.40
CA ALA A 334 -1.89 2.73 3.35
C ALA A 334 -0.76 1.80 2.90
N GLN A 335 0.48 2.30 2.80
CA GLN A 335 1.67 1.48 2.52
C GLN A 335 2.08 0.58 3.70
N PHE A 336 1.87 1.02 4.95
CA PHE A 336 2.04 0.19 6.14
C PHE A 336 1.11 -1.03 6.11
N ASN A 337 -0.18 -0.84 5.78
CA ASN A 337 -1.10 -1.97 5.62
C ASN A 337 -0.77 -2.85 4.41
N ARG A 338 -0.38 -2.26 3.27
CA ARG A 338 0.17 -3.04 2.14
C ARG A 338 1.38 -3.87 2.56
N MET A 339 2.31 -3.31 3.34
CA MET A 339 3.49 -4.01 3.85
C MET A 339 3.10 -5.17 4.78
N ARG A 340 2.11 -5.00 5.65
CA ARG A 340 1.57 -6.08 6.51
C ARG A 340 0.98 -7.22 5.69
N GLN A 341 0.21 -6.90 4.65
CA GLN A 341 -0.42 -7.89 3.77
C GLN A 341 0.59 -8.62 2.87
N MET A 342 1.55 -7.88 2.28
CA MET A 342 2.52 -8.40 1.31
C MET A 342 3.85 -8.89 1.92
N ARG A 343 4.08 -8.70 3.23
CA ARG A 343 5.25 -9.18 3.99
C ARG A 343 6.61 -8.73 3.42
N SER A 344 6.64 -7.59 2.75
CA SER A 344 7.82 -7.06 2.04
C SER A 344 8.81 -6.35 2.97
N ALA A 345 9.96 -6.97 3.21
CA ALA A 345 11.07 -6.37 3.98
C ALA A 345 11.64 -5.09 3.34
N ALA A 346 11.61 -4.98 2.00
CA ALA A 346 12.01 -3.75 1.30
C ALA A 346 11.02 -2.61 1.54
N SER A 347 9.71 -2.92 1.62
CA SER A 347 8.67 -1.96 1.98
C SER A 347 8.79 -1.53 3.44
N ALA A 348 9.14 -2.43 4.35
CA ALA A 348 9.25 -2.14 5.78
C ALA A 348 10.20 -0.97 6.11
N LYS A 349 11.36 -0.88 5.44
CA LYS A 349 12.29 0.25 5.61
C LYS A 349 11.71 1.58 5.12
N ARG A 350 10.96 1.58 4.01
CA ARG A 350 10.27 2.78 3.48
C ARG A 350 9.11 3.20 4.39
N VAL A 351 8.39 2.22 4.95
CA VAL A 351 7.30 2.43 5.92
C VAL A 351 7.84 3.04 7.21
N ASP A 352 8.92 2.52 7.79
CA ASP A 352 9.53 3.09 9.00
C ASP A 352 9.90 4.57 8.81
N ALA A 353 10.55 4.90 7.69
CA ALA A 353 10.92 6.28 7.35
C ALA A 353 9.70 7.21 7.21
N CYS A 354 8.64 6.78 6.49
CA CYS A 354 7.47 7.63 6.31
C CYS A 354 6.62 7.75 7.59
N LEU A 355 6.59 6.72 8.45
CA LEU A 355 5.91 6.79 9.74
C LEU A 355 6.63 7.77 10.67
N ARG A 356 7.96 7.76 10.70
CA ARG A 356 8.75 8.76 11.43
C ARG A 356 8.52 10.18 10.91
N ALA A 357 8.46 10.38 9.59
CA ALA A 357 8.11 11.69 9.01
C ALA A 357 6.68 12.14 9.38
N THR A 358 5.71 11.20 9.41
CA THR A 358 4.34 11.46 9.86
C THR A 358 4.29 11.86 11.34
N ILE A 359 5.08 11.19 12.18
CA ILE A 359 5.19 11.51 13.61
C ILE A 359 5.97 12.81 13.84
N GLU A 360 6.94 13.18 13.01
CA GLU A 360 7.63 14.48 13.14
C GLU A 360 6.67 15.66 12.87
N ALA A 361 5.86 15.55 11.80
CA ALA A 361 4.88 16.57 11.46
C ALA A 361 3.63 16.55 12.37
N THR A 362 3.25 15.38 12.88
CA THR A 362 2.08 15.18 13.76
C THR A 362 2.46 14.32 15.00
N PRO A 363 3.17 14.89 16.02
CA PRO A 363 3.76 14.13 17.13
C PRO A 363 2.82 13.39 18.08
N ARG A 364 1.51 13.65 17.94
CA ARG A 364 0.41 13.10 18.75
C ARG A 364 -0.59 12.28 17.93
N ASP A 365 -0.31 11.96 16.66
CA ASP A 365 -1.14 11.05 15.87
C ASP A 365 -1.08 9.63 16.48
N PRO A 366 -2.17 9.11 17.09
CA PRO A 366 -2.16 7.79 17.70
C PRO A 366 -2.07 6.68 16.64
N VAL A 367 -2.51 6.92 15.41
CA VAL A 367 -2.53 5.93 14.33
C VAL A 367 -1.11 5.69 13.84
N ALA A 368 -0.36 6.75 13.52
CA ALA A 368 1.04 6.63 13.14
C ALA A 368 1.93 6.09 14.27
N LEU A 369 1.69 6.50 15.53
CA LEU A 369 2.40 5.95 16.71
C LEU A 369 2.13 4.46 16.90
N THR A 370 0.88 4.01 16.75
CA THR A 370 0.48 2.59 16.82
C THR A 370 1.05 1.77 15.67
N ALA A 371 1.05 2.32 14.46
CA ALA A 371 1.66 1.70 13.29
C ALA A 371 3.17 1.50 13.48
N LEU A 372 3.90 2.55 13.90
CA LEU A 372 5.34 2.45 14.14
C LEU A 372 5.64 1.48 15.29
N SER A 373 4.86 1.50 16.38
CA SER A 373 4.96 0.51 17.46
C SER A 373 4.89 -0.93 16.94
N LEU A 374 3.96 -1.24 16.00
CA LEU A 374 3.87 -2.56 15.38
C LEU A 374 5.10 -2.90 14.53
N VAL A 375 5.66 -1.94 13.76
CA VAL A 375 6.91 -2.15 13.00
C VAL A 375 8.06 -2.48 13.94
N ARG A 376 8.23 -1.74 15.04
CA ARG A 376 9.29 -2.00 16.04
C ARG A 376 9.12 -3.37 16.73
N TYR A 377 7.88 -3.82 16.99
CA TYR A 377 7.62 -5.20 17.42
C TYR A 377 7.98 -6.26 16.37
N GLY A 378 7.87 -5.94 15.07
CA GLY A 378 8.33 -6.77 13.97
C GLY A 378 9.85 -6.91 13.94
N ASP A 379 10.59 -5.83 14.17
CA ASP A 379 12.06 -5.83 14.24
C ASP A 379 12.60 -6.58 15.48
N TRP A 380 11.87 -6.52 16.61
CA TRP A 380 12.22 -7.23 17.85
C TRP A 380 12.12 -8.76 17.72
N GLN A 381 11.00 -9.27 17.19
CA GLN A 381 10.68 -10.72 17.20
C GLN A 381 11.83 -11.63 16.71
N PRO A 382 12.40 -11.45 15.50
CA PRO A 382 13.49 -12.30 15.00
C PRO A 382 14.82 -12.06 15.74
N GLN A 383 14.95 -10.98 16.50
CA GLN A 383 16.16 -10.56 17.20
C GLN A 383 16.02 -10.60 18.72
N ARG A 384 14.99 -11.27 19.27
CA ARG A 384 14.56 -11.16 20.67
C ARG A 384 15.65 -11.42 21.73
N LEU A 385 16.71 -12.15 21.39
CA LEU A 385 17.84 -12.47 22.28
C LEU A 385 19.03 -11.51 22.15
N THR A 386 19.03 -10.60 21.16
CA THR A 386 20.13 -9.66 20.90
C THR A 386 19.94 -8.31 21.62
N PRO A 387 20.99 -7.49 21.77
CA PRO A 387 20.85 -6.11 22.25
C PRO A 387 19.91 -5.26 21.39
N ALA A 388 20.01 -5.36 20.06
CA ALA A 388 19.15 -4.63 19.12
C ALA A 388 17.67 -5.02 19.26
N GLY A 389 17.37 -6.29 19.54
CA GLY A 389 16.01 -6.73 19.85
C GLY A 389 15.46 -6.09 21.13
N ARG A 390 16.29 -5.93 22.18
CA ARG A 390 15.87 -5.26 23.43
C ARG A 390 15.59 -3.76 23.22
N GLU A 391 16.40 -3.10 22.39
CA GLU A 391 16.19 -1.70 21.99
C GLU A 391 14.88 -1.53 21.21
N ALA A 392 14.66 -2.35 20.17
CA ALA A 392 13.42 -2.34 19.39
C ALA A 392 12.17 -2.61 20.24
N LEU A 393 12.24 -3.52 21.22
CA LEU A 393 11.15 -3.76 22.18
C LEU A 393 10.89 -2.55 23.10
N GLY A 394 11.96 -1.86 23.52
CA GLY A 394 11.85 -0.62 24.30
C GLY A 394 11.15 0.49 23.51
N GLU A 395 11.58 0.72 22.27
CA GLU A 395 10.98 1.69 21.36
C GLU A 395 9.50 1.34 21.05
N ALA A 396 9.20 0.05 20.79
CA ALA A 396 7.85 -0.41 20.53
C ALA A 396 6.88 -0.11 21.69
N ARG A 397 7.31 -0.35 22.93
CA ARG A 397 6.53 -0.04 24.15
C ARG A 397 6.38 1.46 24.38
N ALA A 398 7.46 2.24 24.19
CA ALA A 398 7.42 3.70 24.35
C ALA A 398 6.46 4.36 23.33
N LEU A 399 6.42 3.87 22.08
CA LEU A 399 5.48 4.33 21.07
C LEU A 399 4.02 3.96 21.39
N ALA A 400 3.78 2.75 21.91
CA ALA A 400 2.45 2.34 22.36
C ALA A 400 1.93 3.23 23.51
N LEU A 401 2.78 3.51 24.51
CA LEU A 401 2.45 4.42 25.61
C LEU A 401 2.15 5.84 25.10
N ARG A 402 3.03 6.41 24.25
CA ARG A 402 2.80 7.72 23.64
C ARG A 402 1.51 7.80 22.83
N SER A 403 1.14 6.72 22.13
CA SER A 403 -0.12 6.65 21.39
C SER A 403 -1.32 6.76 22.32
N TYR A 404 -1.31 6.00 23.42
CA TYR A 404 -2.34 6.05 24.44
C TYR A 404 -2.38 7.41 25.17
N GLU A 405 -1.24 7.96 25.57
CA GLU A 405 -1.17 9.29 26.22
C GLU A 405 -1.64 10.42 25.29
N SER A 406 -1.48 10.28 23.97
CA SER A 406 -1.95 11.27 22.99
C SER A 406 -3.47 11.22 22.80
N SER A 407 -4.09 10.05 22.92
CA SER A 407 -5.55 9.90 22.89
C SER A 407 -6.00 8.64 23.68
N PRO A 408 -6.25 8.77 25.00
CA PRO A 408 -6.49 7.60 25.88
C PRO A 408 -7.74 6.79 25.55
N ASN A 409 -8.71 7.40 24.86
CA ASN A 409 -9.95 6.77 24.41
C ASN A 409 -9.98 6.56 22.88
N SER A 410 -8.81 6.31 22.26
CA SER A 410 -8.71 5.90 20.85
C SER A 410 -8.53 4.39 20.73
N THR A 411 -9.15 3.80 19.70
CA THR A 411 -8.98 2.38 19.35
C THR A 411 -7.50 2.05 19.15
N ALA A 412 -6.77 2.87 18.39
CA ALA A 412 -5.34 2.73 18.14
C ALA A 412 -4.51 2.69 19.44
N GLY A 413 -4.64 3.69 20.32
CA GLY A 413 -3.87 3.77 21.57
C GLY A 413 -4.17 2.62 22.55
N LEU A 414 -5.44 2.27 22.71
CA LEU A 414 -5.87 1.15 23.56
C LEU A 414 -5.35 -0.19 23.01
N PHE A 415 -5.47 -0.45 21.70
CA PHE A 415 -4.99 -1.69 21.10
C PHE A 415 -3.45 -1.79 21.11
N ALA A 416 -2.74 -0.68 20.94
CA ALA A 416 -1.28 -0.64 21.11
C ALA A 416 -0.86 -1.02 22.54
N MET A 417 -1.56 -0.49 23.56
CA MET A 417 -1.31 -0.82 24.96
C MET A 417 -1.73 -2.26 25.31
N ALA A 418 -2.82 -2.77 24.73
CA ALA A 418 -3.21 -4.17 24.89
C ALA A 418 -2.09 -5.10 24.41
N ARG A 419 -1.62 -4.92 23.17
CA ARG A 419 -0.48 -5.65 22.58
C ARG A 419 0.78 -5.57 23.45
N ALA A 420 1.12 -4.38 23.93
CA ALA A 420 2.28 -4.16 24.78
C ALA A 420 2.20 -4.93 26.11
N ASN A 421 1.01 -4.99 26.73
CA ASN A 421 0.78 -5.77 27.95
C ASN A 421 0.87 -7.28 27.69
N PHE A 422 0.24 -7.80 26.63
CA PHE A 422 0.30 -9.22 26.28
C PHE A 422 1.73 -9.71 25.98
N TYR A 423 2.51 -8.95 25.20
CA TYR A 423 3.94 -9.27 24.97
C TYR A 423 4.83 -9.08 26.21
N SER A 424 4.29 -8.52 27.30
CA SER A 424 4.94 -8.43 28.61
C SER A 424 4.45 -9.50 29.60
N GLY A 425 3.52 -10.37 29.18
CA GLY A 425 2.87 -11.36 30.07
C GLY A 425 1.79 -10.79 30.99
N ASN A 426 1.46 -9.49 30.90
CA ASN A 426 0.40 -8.88 31.69
C ASN A 426 -0.97 -9.12 31.05
N CYS A 427 -1.50 -10.33 31.21
CA CYS A 427 -2.81 -10.71 30.68
C CYS A 427 -3.94 -9.79 31.18
N ALA A 428 -3.95 -9.42 32.46
CA ALA A 428 -5.00 -8.57 33.05
C ALA A 428 -5.03 -7.17 32.41
N GLY A 429 -3.87 -6.51 32.28
CA GLY A 429 -3.77 -5.21 31.60
C GLY A 429 -4.01 -5.29 30.09
N GLY A 430 -3.61 -6.41 29.46
CA GLY A 430 -3.86 -6.67 28.04
C GLY A 430 -5.34 -6.79 27.74
N ASN A 431 -6.07 -7.55 28.54
CA ASN A 431 -7.52 -7.71 28.43
C ASN A 431 -8.26 -6.40 28.66
N ALA A 432 -7.99 -5.69 29.77
CA ALA A 432 -8.69 -4.45 30.09
C ALA A 432 -8.57 -3.39 28.97
N MET A 433 -7.38 -3.25 28.38
CA MET A 433 -7.16 -2.33 27.25
C MET A 433 -7.76 -2.86 25.93
N GLY A 434 -7.72 -4.17 25.70
CA GLY A 434 -8.27 -4.80 24.49
C GLY A 434 -9.79 -4.77 24.43
N ASP A 435 -10.45 -5.08 25.55
CA ASP A 435 -11.91 -5.07 25.68
C ASP A 435 -12.45 -3.64 25.54
N ALA A 436 -11.73 -2.64 26.05
CA ALA A 436 -12.02 -1.22 25.82
C ALA A 436 -11.86 -0.83 24.33
N ALA A 437 -10.84 -1.33 23.63
CA ALA A 437 -10.66 -1.07 22.20
C ALA A 437 -11.79 -1.68 21.34
N ILE A 438 -12.21 -2.92 21.65
CA ILE A 438 -13.35 -3.59 20.99
C ILE A 438 -14.65 -2.80 21.17
N ALA A 439 -14.89 -2.25 22.37
CA ALA A 439 -16.08 -1.42 22.62
C ALA A 439 -16.12 -0.15 21.74
N LEU A 440 -14.96 0.40 21.35
CA LEU A 440 -14.87 1.54 20.44
C LEU A 440 -15.06 1.14 18.97
N ASN A 441 -14.47 0.03 18.51
CA ASN A 441 -14.67 -0.46 17.14
C ASN A 441 -14.86 -2.00 17.06
N PRO A 442 -16.11 -2.50 17.14
CA PRO A 442 -16.43 -3.93 16.99
C PRO A 442 -16.45 -4.42 15.52
N PHE A 443 -16.00 -3.58 14.58
CA PHE A 443 -15.94 -3.85 13.14
C PHE A 443 -14.50 -3.99 12.62
N ASP A 444 -13.48 -3.81 13.48
CA ASP A 444 -12.09 -4.05 13.09
C ASP A 444 -11.75 -5.55 13.16
N ALA A 445 -11.53 -6.14 11.99
CA ALA A 445 -11.21 -7.55 11.84
C ALA A 445 -9.84 -7.94 12.41
N ASP A 446 -8.82 -7.09 12.25
CA ASP A 446 -7.44 -7.37 12.64
C ASP A 446 -7.29 -7.26 14.17
N MET A 447 -7.86 -6.21 14.76
CA MET A 447 -7.96 -6.05 16.21
C MET A 447 -8.70 -7.22 16.86
N SER A 448 -9.87 -7.60 16.33
CA SER A 448 -10.63 -8.77 16.81
C SER A 448 -9.76 -10.03 16.77
N GLY A 449 -9.09 -10.28 15.64
CA GLY A 449 -8.28 -11.48 15.45
C GLY A 449 -7.07 -11.56 16.39
N PHE A 450 -6.33 -10.46 16.56
CA PHE A 450 -5.18 -10.42 17.46
C PHE A 450 -5.57 -10.45 18.93
N LEU A 451 -6.63 -9.76 19.35
CA LEU A 451 -7.14 -9.86 20.72
C LEU A 451 -7.66 -11.27 21.03
N GLY A 452 -8.28 -11.94 20.05
CA GLY A 452 -8.65 -13.35 20.16
C GLY A 452 -7.44 -14.25 20.44
N LEU A 453 -6.40 -14.14 19.60
CA LEU A 453 -5.12 -14.83 19.80
C LEU A 453 -4.49 -14.55 21.18
N PHE A 454 -4.50 -13.29 21.63
CA PHE A 454 -3.93 -12.92 22.92
C PHE A 454 -4.73 -13.50 24.11
N LYS A 455 -6.06 -13.46 24.06
CA LYS A 455 -6.92 -14.11 25.06
C LYS A 455 -6.68 -15.62 25.13
N LEU A 456 -6.53 -16.31 23.99
CA LEU A 456 -6.13 -17.73 23.97
C LEU A 456 -4.78 -17.96 24.68
N ALA A 457 -3.77 -17.14 24.37
CA ALA A 457 -2.44 -17.24 24.98
C ALA A 457 -2.45 -16.96 26.51
N CYS A 458 -3.48 -16.26 26.99
CA CYS A 458 -3.76 -15.99 28.40
C CYS A 458 -4.76 -16.97 29.04
N GLY A 459 -5.11 -18.07 28.38
CA GLY A 459 -5.98 -19.12 28.91
C GLY A 459 -7.49 -18.88 28.77
N GLN A 460 -7.92 -17.75 28.20
CA GLN A 460 -9.34 -17.44 27.95
C GLN A 460 -9.80 -18.04 26.62
N ALA A 461 -9.88 -19.38 26.59
CA ALA A 461 -10.16 -20.14 25.37
C ALA A 461 -11.47 -19.75 24.66
N GLY A 462 -12.57 -19.58 25.42
CA GLY A 462 -13.89 -19.28 24.88
C GLY A 462 -13.98 -17.88 24.26
N GLU A 463 -13.62 -16.84 25.01
CA GLU A 463 -13.59 -15.46 24.51
C GLU A 463 -12.63 -15.32 23.32
N GLY A 464 -11.46 -15.97 23.39
CA GLY A 464 -10.45 -15.90 22.33
C GLY A 464 -10.96 -16.45 20.99
N GLU A 465 -11.67 -17.58 21.02
CA GLU A 465 -12.27 -18.14 19.80
C GLU A 465 -13.40 -17.28 19.23
N VAL A 466 -14.27 -16.71 20.07
CA VAL A 466 -15.36 -15.82 19.63
C VAL A 466 -14.78 -14.65 18.82
N LEU A 467 -13.70 -14.04 19.31
CA LEU A 467 -13.03 -12.94 18.61
C LEU A 467 -12.32 -13.36 17.32
N LEU A 468 -11.74 -14.57 17.28
CA LEU A 468 -11.16 -15.14 16.06
C LEU A 468 -12.23 -15.46 15.00
N ARG A 469 -13.37 -16.04 15.40
CA ARG A 469 -14.51 -16.27 14.50
C ARG A 469 -15.07 -14.94 13.98
N ARG A 470 -15.18 -13.91 14.85
CA ARG A 470 -15.60 -12.55 14.46
C ARG A 470 -14.63 -11.89 13.48
N SER A 471 -13.31 -12.06 13.67
CA SER A 471 -12.28 -11.59 12.73
C SER A 471 -12.53 -12.08 11.30
N LEU A 472 -12.79 -13.39 11.16
CA LEU A 472 -13.03 -14.03 9.86
C LEU A 472 -14.43 -13.77 9.28
N GLN A 473 -15.41 -13.39 10.11
CA GLN A 473 -16.70 -12.86 9.64
C GLN A 473 -16.57 -11.45 9.06
N LEU A 474 -15.67 -10.62 9.62
CA LEU A 474 -15.43 -9.24 9.18
C LEU A 474 -14.50 -9.15 7.96
N ASP A 475 -13.50 -10.05 7.85
CA ASP A 475 -12.60 -10.15 6.70
C ASP A 475 -12.68 -11.53 6.02
N ALA A 476 -13.47 -11.58 4.94
CA ALA A 476 -13.66 -12.76 4.11
C ALA A 476 -12.41 -13.19 3.29
N SER A 477 -11.25 -12.54 3.46
CA SER A 477 -9.97 -12.99 2.91
C SER A 477 -9.13 -13.83 3.88
N TYR A 478 -9.58 -14.04 5.12
CA TYR A 478 -8.95 -14.92 6.11
C TYR A 478 -7.41 -14.69 6.26
N PRO A 479 -6.87 -13.45 6.31
CA PRO A 479 -5.44 -13.24 6.16
C PRO A 479 -4.66 -13.46 7.46
N GLY A 480 -3.44 -13.98 7.32
CA GLY A 480 -2.43 -13.99 8.38
C GLY A 480 -2.76 -14.84 9.62
N VAL A 481 -2.24 -14.39 10.76
CA VAL A 481 -2.14 -15.19 11.99
C VAL A 481 -3.49 -15.55 12.61
N PRO A 482 -4.51 -14.66 12.71
CA PRO A 482 -5.80 -15.01 13.31
C PRO A 482 -6.47 -16.23 12.67
N ALA A 483 -6.50 -16.30 11.33
CA ALA A 483 -7.09 -17.44 10.61
C ALA A 483 -6.37 -18.76 10.93
N VAL A 484 -5.03 -18.74 10.91
CA VAL A 484 -4.20 -19.90 11.30
C VAL A 484 -4.45 -20.31 12.74
N THR A 485 -4.56 -19.36 13.66
CA THR A 485 -4.81 -19.64 15.08
C THR A 485 -6.17 -20.29 15.29
N LEU A 486 -7.23 -19.83 14.59
CA LEU A 486 -8.53 -20.49 14.64
C LEU A 486 -8.45 -21.92 14.09
N ALA A 487 -7.87 -22.10 12.90
CA ALA A 487 -7.71 -23.43 12.30
C ALA A 487 -6.92 -24.39 13.22
N PHE A 488 -5.88 -23.90 13.90
CA PHE A 488 -5.14 -24.68 14.89
C PHE A 488 -6.04 -25.08 16.07
N VAL A 489 -6.79 -24.15 16.68
CA VAL A 489 -7.69 -24.44 17.81
C VAL A 489 -8.77 -25.47 17.42
N LEU A 490 -9.41 -25.28 16.28
CA LEU A 490 -10.43 -26.21 15.77
C LEU A 490 -9.84 -27.61 15.52
N SER A 491 -8.62 -27.67 14.97
CA SER A 491 -7.92 -28.95 14.80
C SER A 491 -7.64 -29.67 16.12
N GLN A 492 -7.43 -28.93 17.22
CA GLN A 492 -7.23 -29.51 18.55
C GLN A 492 -8.49 -30.20 19.08
N ARG A 493 -9.68 -29.65 18.76
CA ARG A 493 -10.99 -30.21 19.15
C ARG A 493 -11.55 -31.29 18.21
N GLY A 494 -10.92 -31.50 17.05
CA GLY A 494 -11.38 -32.46 16.04
C GLY A 494 -12.31 -31.86 14.97
N GLU A 495 -12.49 -30.54 14.94
CA GLU A 495 -13.28 -29.82 13.93
C GLU A 495 -12.45 -29.64 12.63
N LEU A 496 -12.03 -30.78 12.04
CA LEU A 496 -11.00 -30.85 11.00
C LEU A 496 -11.46 -30.28 9.65
N GLU A 497 -12.74 -30.43 9.31
CA GLU A 497 -13.33 -29.92 8.07
C GLU A 497 -13.32 -28.38 8.04
N GLU A 498 -13.67 -27.73 9.15
CA GLU A 498 -13.61 -26.27 9.26
C GLU A 498 -12.17 -25.77 9.34
N ALA A 499 -11.32 -26.42 10.14
CA ALA A 499 -9.90 -26.09 10.22
C ALA A 499 -9.22 -26.14 8.85
N GLN A 500 -9.48 -27.18 8.05
CA GLN A 500 -8.96 -27.25 6.69
C GLN A 500 -9.58 -26.17 5.78
N ARG A 501 -10.90 -25.97 5.82
CA ARG A 501 -11.58 -24.95 4.99
C ARG A 501 -10.95 -23.57 5.17
N ILE A 502 -10.66 -23.17 6.41
CA ILE A 502 -9.98 -21.91 6.72
C ILE A 502 -8.61 -21.86 6.04
N LEU A 503 -7.77 -22.90 6.22
CA LEU A 503 -6.43 -22.96 5.63
C LEU A 503 -6.45 -22.99 4.09
N ASP A 504 -7.46 -23.62 3.47
CA ASP A 504 -7.61 -23.67 2.01
C ASP A 504 -8.01 -22.30 1.40
N HIS A 505 -8.68 -21.43 2.17
CA HIS A 505 -9.06 -20.07 1.71
C HIS A 505 -7.96 -19.02 1.93
N MET A 506 -6.88 -19.34 2.65
CA MET A 506 -5.84 -18.37 2.96
C MET A 506 -5.05 -17.93 1.71
N PRO A 507 -4.95 -16.62 1.41
CA PRO A 507 -4.27 -16.10 0.23
C PRO A 507 -2.74 -16.13 0.37
N SER A 508 -2.04 -16.12 -0.76
CA SER A 508 -0.60 -15.84 -0.79
C SER A 508 -0.34 -14.35 -0.49
N PRO A 509 0.70 -13.98 0.29
CA PRO A 509 1.73 -14.84 0.88
C PRO A 509 1.38 -15.44 2.26
N SER A 510 0.18 -15.19 2.82
CA SER A 510 -0.19 -15.69 4.16
C SER A 510 -0.17 -17.22 4.26
N ASN A 511 -0.51 -17.92 3.16
CA ASN A 511 -0.38 -19.38 3.04
C ASN A 511 1.07 -19.89 2.84
N MET A 512 2.07 -19.02 2.97
CA MET A 512 3.51 -19.34 2.96
C MET A 512 4.19 -18.95 4.28
N GLU A 513 3.45 -18.44 5.27
CA GLU A 513 3.98 -18.07 6.58
C GLU A 513 4.25 -19.30 7.46
N PRO A 514 5.20 -19.23 8.42
CA PRO A 514 5.60 -20.40 9.21
C PRO A 514 4.51 -20.88 10.17
N GLN A 515 3.61 -20.00 10.64
CA GLN A 515 2.44 -20.43 11.42
C GLN A 515 1.50 -21.27 10.55
N TYR A 516 1.29 -20.87 9.28
CA TYR A 516 0.43 -21.61 8.35
C TYR A 516 0.99 -23.02 8.10
N MET A 517 2.28 -23.14 7.76
CA MET A 517 2.90 -24.46 7.50
C MET A 517 2.79 -25.39 8.72
N MET A 518 2.95 -24.85 9.93
CA MET A 518 2.78 -25.58 11.20
C MET A 518 1.34 -26.10 11.36
N ALA A 519 0.34 -25.21 11.26
CA ALA A 519 -1.06 -25.59 11.43
C ALA A 519 -1.52 -26.56 10.33
N ARG A 520 -1.10 -26.32 9.09
CA ARG A 520 -1.38 -27.18 7.93
C ARG A 520 -0.82 -28.59 8.14
N ALA A 521 0.40 -28.73 8.68
CA ALA A 521 0.96 -30.03 9.03
C ALA A 521 0.10 -30.76 10.07
N VAL A 522 -0.29 -30.08 11.16
CA VAL A 522 -1.13 -30.68 12.22
C VAL A 522 -2.50 -31.10 11.69
N VAL A 523 -3.17 -30.26 10.89
CA VAL A 523 -4.48 -30.58 10.28
C VAL A 523 -4.38 -31.77 9.33
N LEU A 524 -3.41 -31.77 8.41
CA LEU A 524 -3.20 -32.89 7.47
C LEU A 524 -2.97 -34.21 8.18
N ALA A 525 -2.12 -34.22 9.23
CA ALA A 525 -1.85 -35.44 10.00
C ALA A 525 -3.07 -35.93 10.78
N ARG A 526 -3.84 -35.03 11.41
CA ARG A 526 -5.10 -35.40 12.09
C ARG A 526 -6.19 -35.91 11.14
N ARG A 527 -6.16 -35.50 9.85
CA ARG A 527 -6.99 -36.08 8.78
C ARG A 527 -6.42 -37.39 8.19
N GLY A 528 -5.34 -37.93 8.76
CA GLY A 528 -4.69 -39.17 8.31
C GLY A 528 -3.66 -39.00 7.18
N ASN A 529 -3.47 -37.79 6.63
CA ASN A 529 -2.51 -37.53 5.54
C ASN A 529 -1.12 -37.20 6.08
N LEU A 530 -0.49 -38.19 6.71
CA LEU A 530 0.79 -38.05 7.39
C LEU A 530 1.97 -37.76 6.44
N ALA A 531 1.87 -38.20 5.18
CA ALA A 531 2.92 -37.98 4.17
C ALA A 531 3.02 -36.50 3.78
N GLU A 532 1.89 -35.86 3.47
CA GLU A 532 1.84 -34.42 3.19
C GLU A 532 2.14 -33.59 4.44
N ALA A 533 1.66 -34.01 5.60
CA ALA A 533 1.96 -33.33 6.87
C ALA A 533 3.49 -33.27 7.14
N ARG A 534 4.21 -34.37 6.90
CA ARG A 534 5.68 -34.41 6.98
C ARG A 534 6.38 -33.66 5.84
N ALA A 535 5.71 -33.43 4.71
CA ALA A 535 6.21 -32.52 3.67
C ALA A 535 6.09 -31.06 4.12
N GLN A 536 4.95 -30.65 4.70
CA GLN A 536 4.75 -29.32 5.28
C GLN A 536 5.76 -29.03 6.40
N TRP A 537 6.01 -29.99 7.30
CA TRP A 537 7.05 -29.83 8.34
C TRP A 537 8.45 -29.63 7.75
N ARG A 538 8.82 -30.38 6.70
CA ARG A 538 10.11 -30.18 6.01
C ARG A 538 10.22 -28.82 5.31
N GLN A 539 9.13 -28.29 4.77
CA GLN A 539 9.08 -26.92 4.24
C GLN A 539 9.31 -25.88 5.35
N LEU A 540 8.70 -26.06 6.52
CA LEU A 540 8.91 -25.18 7.68
C LEU A 540 10.34 -25.24 8.22
N LEU A 541 10.96 -26.43 8.28
CA LEU A 541 12.38 -26.60 8.62
C LEU A 541 13.28 -25.84 7.64
N ALA A 542 13.03 -25.97 6.33
CA ALA A 542 13.79 -25.25 5.31
C ALA A 542 13.61 -23.72 5.42
N TYR A 543 12.37 -23.24 5.64
CA TYR A 543 12.06 -21.83 5.84
C TYR A 543 12.79 -21.23 7.05
N THR A 544 12.80 -21.96 8.17
CA THR A 544 13.49 -21.57 9.42
C THR A 544 14.98 -21.90 9.45
N ARG A 545 15.52 -22.51 8.37
CA ARG A 545 16.91 -22.98 8.22
C ARG A 545 17.37 -23.94 9.33
N GLN A 546 16.46 -24.77 9.84
CA GLN A 546 16.74 -25.72 10.92
C GLN A 546 17.10 -27.11 10.36
N PRO A 547 17.97 -27.88 11.05
CA PRO A 547 18.30 -29.24 10.65
C PRO A 547 17.10 -30.19 10.80
N ALA A 548 17.14 -31.33 10.11
CA ALA A 548 16.04 -32.29 10.06
C ALA A 548 15.66 -32.90 11.42
N ASP A 549 16.57 -32.88 12.40
CA ASP A 549 16.37 -33.42 13.75
C ASP A 549 16.13 -32.33 14.83
N ALA A 550 15.94 -31.07 14.41
CA ALA A 550 15.61 -29.97 15.30
C ALA A 550 14.30 -30.23 16.06
N SER A 551 14.29 -29.90 17.37
CA SER A 551 13.08 -30.03 18.18
C SER A 551 12.00 -29.04 17.73
N PRO A 552 10.70 -29.38 17.86
CA PRO A 552 9.62 -28.45 17.59
C PRO A 552 9.78 -27.11 18.32
N GLU A 553 10.20 -27.13 19.59
CA GLU A 553 10.41 -25.92 20.39
C GLU A 553 11.46 -24.99 19.79
N THR A 554 12.53 -25.56 19.24
CA THR A 554 13.60 -24.79 18.56
C THR A 554 13.05 -24.15 17.27
N VAL A 555 12.33 -24.92 16.46
CA VAL A 555 11.75 -24.44 15.19
C VAL A 555 10.70 -23.35 15.44
N LEU A 556 9.72 -23.62 16.31
CA LEU A 556 8.63 -22.70 16.63
C LEU A 556 9.13 -21.44 17.36
N GLY A 557 10.18 -21.56 18.18
CA GLY A 557 10.78 -20.44 18.91
C GLY A 557 11.38 -19.32 18.04
N HIS A 558 11.53 -19.54 16.72
CA HIS A 558 11.95 -18.52 15.77
C HIS A 558 10.84 -17.54 15.36
N PHE A 559 9.57 -17.92 15.49
CA PHE A 559 8.43 -17.13 15.00
C PHE A 559 7.21 -17.10 15.94
N MET A 560 7.27 -17.81 17.07
CA MET A 560 6.29 -17.74 18.16
C MET A 560 6.90 -17.05 19.39
N ILE A 561 6.09 -16.22 20.05
CA ILE A 561 6.53 -15.40 21.19
C ILE A 561 6.30 -16.13 22.52
N THR A 562 5.07 -16.55 22.78
CA THR A 562 4.63 -17.04 24.10
C THR A 562 5.09 -18.49 24.35
N PRO A 563 5.81 -18.78 25.44
CA PRO A 563 6.27 -20.15 25.76
C PRO A 563 5.14 -21.18 25.83
N ALA A 564 3.99 -20.83 26.42
CA ALA A 564 2.83 -21.71 26.50
C ALA A 564 2.29 -22.11 25.10
N VAL A 565 2.28 -21.18 24.15
CA VAL A 565 1.85 -21.43 22.76
C VAL A 565 2.86 -22.34 22.04
N ILE A 566 4.17 -22.11 22.25
CA ILE A 566 5.24 -22.99 21.72
C ILE A 566 5.05 -24.41 22.25
N GLN A 567 4.80 -24.60 23.54
CA GLN A 567 4.60 -25.93 24.14
C GLN A 567 3.35 -26.62 23.59
N ALA A 568 2.21 -25.92 23.53
CA ALA A 568 0.97 -26.47 22.99
C ALA A 568 1.07 -26.90 21.51
N ALA A 569 1.71 -26.07 20.67
CA ALA A 569 1.96 -26.41 19.26
C ALA A 569 3.00 -27.53 19.11
N SER A 570 4.01 -27.58 19.97
CA SER A 570 5.02 -28.66 19.99
C SER A 570 4.42 -30.00 20.40
N ALA A 571 3.50 -30.02 21.37
CA ALA A 571 2.71 -31.20 21.73
C ALA A 571 1.84 -31.65 20.55
N ALA A 572 1.05 -30.75 19.97
CA ALA A 572 0.18 -31.06 18.82
C ALA A 572 0.94 -31.67 17.61
N LEU A 573 2.18 -31.24 17.35
CA LEU A 573 3.06 -31.81 16.31
C LEU A 573 3.59 -33.22 16.64
N ARG A 574 3.80 -33.55 17.92
CA ARG A 574 4.18 -34.89 18.37
C ARG A 574 2.97 -35.83 18.37
N ASP A 575 1.86 -35.39 18.96
CA ASP A 575 0.65 -36.18 19.14
C ASP A 575 0.00 -36.57 17.80
N SER A 576 0.16 -35.73 16.77
CA SER A 576 -0.26 -36.02 15.40
C SER A 576 0.76 -36.85 14.60
N GLY A 577 1.92 -37.21 15.18
CA GLY A 577 2.95 -38.01 14.51
C GLY A 577 3.75 -37.29 13.41
N VAL A 578 3.51 -35.98 13.22
CA VAL A 578 4.25 -35.13 12.27
C VAL A 578 5.73 -35.14 12.59
N VAL A 579 6.06 -34.94 13.87
CA VAL A 579 7.42 -35.01 14.40
C VAL A 579 7.56 -36.27 15.24
N VAL A 580 8.54 -37.12 14.89
CA VAL A 580 8.86 -38.33 15.64
C VAL A 580 9.48 -37.92 16.98
N ALA A 581 8.91 -38.40 18.08
CA ALA A 581 9.55 -38.23 19.39
C ALA A 581 10.92 -38.93 19.37
N LYS A 582 12.00 -38.23 19.76
CA LYS A 582 13.26 -38.92 20.08
C LYS A 582 12.95 -39.85 21.26
N THR A 583 13.00 -41.17 21.02
CA THR A 583 13.09 -42.15 22.09
C THR A 583 14.26 -41.77 22.98
N ALA A 584 14.04 -41.68 24.29
CA ALA A 584 15.13 -41.46 25.22
C ALA A 584 16.18 -42.59 25.06
N PRO A 585 17.48 -42.26 25.12
CA PRO A 585 18.55 -43.25 25.01
C PRO A 585 18.56 -44.21 26.22
#